data_AF-A0A3B0P0U1-F1
#
_entry.id   AF-A0A3B0P0U1-F1
#
_cell.length_a   1.000
_cell.length_b   1.000
_cell.length_c   1.000
_cell.angle_alpha   90.00
_cell.angle_beta   90.00
_cell.angle_gamma   90.00
#
_symmetry.space_group_name_H-M   'P 1'
#
loop_
_entity.id
_entity.type
_entity.pdbx_description
1 polymer ?
#
loop_
_entity_poly.entity_id
_entity_poly.type
_entity_poly.pdbx_seq_one_letter_code
_entity_poly.pdbx_strand_id
1 'polypeptide(L)' 'MKKIIERNEFDEILNPNFNKNLYREKVRKVIFDDKFKLFKIQETNFSQDVATVSSLYQDTIIW' A
#
# COMPACT_ATOMS: atom_id res chain seq x y z
N MET A 1 -10.37 13.47 17.94
CA MET A 1 -9.49 12.69 18.84
C MET A 1 -10.02 12.60 20.27
N LYS A 2 -10.25 13.70 20.98
CA LYS A 2 -10.69 13.66 22.40
C LYS A 2 -11.90 12.74 22.67
N LYS A 3 -12.97 12.85 21.87
CA LYS A 3 -14.16 11.98 21.95
C LYS A 3 -13.92 10.49 21.66
N ILE A 4 -12.90 10.16 20.88
CA ILE A 4 -12.56 8.77 20.49
C ILE A 4 -11.80 8.10 21.62
N ILE A 5 -10.86 8.86 22.24
CA ILE A 5 -10.10 8.44 23.42
C ILE A 5 -11.06 8.23 24.61
N GLU A 6 -12.01 9.14 24.80
CA GLU A 6 -13.04 9.05 25.86
C GLU A 6 -13.99 7.84 25.69
N ARG A 7 -14.15 7.33 24.47
CA ARG A 7 -15.02 6.18 24.15
C ARG A 7 -14.26 4.86 24.03
N ASN A 8 -12.94 4.86 24.19
CA ASN A 8 -12.08 3.69 24.04
C ASN A 8 -12.17 3.01 22.66
N GLU A 9 -12.62 3.74 21.63
CA GLU A 9 -12.78 3.25 20.25
C GLU A 9 -11.46 3.25 19.46
N PHE A 10 -10.35 3.62 20.12
CA PHE A 10 -9.05 3.80 19.48
C PHE A 10 -8.52 2.48 18.89
N ASP A 11 -8.72 1.37 19.60
CA ASP A 11 -8.31 0.04 19.16
C ASP A 11 -9.16 -0.48 17.99
N GLU A 12 -10.44 -0.10 17.91
CA GLU A 12 -11.31 -0.46 16.79
C GLU A 12 -10.98 0.32 15.52
N ILE A 13 -10.55 1.57 15.65
CA ILE A 13 -10.14 2.43 14.53
C ILE A 13 -8.76 2.02 13.99
N LEU A 14 -7.87 1.55 14.86
CA LEU A 14 -6.51 1.12 14.51
C LEU A 14 -6.38 -0.37 14.20
N ASN A 15 -7.48 -1.11 14.14
CA ASN A 15 -7.48 -2.51 13.71
C ASN A 15 -7.99 -2.64 12.26
N PRO A 16 -7.27 -2.10 11.24
CA PRO A 16 -7.62 -2.40 9.87
C PRO A 16 -7.43 -3.90 9.69
N ASN A 17 -8.50 -4.58 9.28
CA ASN A 17 -8.48 -6.00 8.98
C ASN A 17 -7.64 -6.22 7.71
N PHE A 18 -6.30 -6.19 7.86
CA PHE A 18 -5.37 -6.13 6.75
C PHE A 18 -5.25 -7.50 6.08
N ASN A 19 -6.00 -7.68 5.00
CA ASN A 19 -5.94 -8.88 4.20
C ASN A 19 -4.71 -8.84 3.26
N LYS A 20 -3.65 -9.55 3.65
CA LYS A 20 -2.40 -9.67 2.87
C LYS A 20 -2.62 -10.22 1.45
N ASN A 21 -3.60 -11.10 1.26
CA ASN A 21 -3.87 -11.68 -0.07
C ASN A 21 -4.47 -10.62 -1.00
N LEU A 22 -5.48 -9.88 -0.54
CA LEU A 22 -6.07 -8.78 -1.31
C LEU A 22 -5.04 -7.70 -1.64
N TYR A 23 -4.15 -7.41 -0.68
CA TYR A 23 -3.05 -6.47 -0.90
C TYR A 23 -2.09 -6.96 -1.99
N ARG A 24 -1.64 -8.21 -1.91
CA ARG A 24 -0.74 -8.81 -2.89
C ARG A 24 -1.36 -8.83 -4.29
N GLU A 25 -2.66 -9.13 -4.39
CA GLU A 25 -3.40 -9.10 -5.64
C GLU A 25 -3.50 -7.69 -6.23
N LYS A 26 -3.78 -6.67 -5.40
CA LYS A 26 -3.81 -5.27 -5.86
C LYS A 26 -2.46 -4.82 -6.39
N VAL A 27 -1.38 -5.04 -5.64
CA VAL A 27 -0.01 -4.70 -6.07
C VAL A 27 0.32 -5.40 -7.39
N ARG A 28 0.06 -6.71 -7.48
CA ARG A 28 0.29 -7.48 -8.71
C ARG A 28 -0.52 -6.94 -9.88
N LYS A 29 -1.81 -6.68 -9.68
CA LYS A 29 -2.70 -6.18 -10.73
C LYS A 29 -2.19 -4.85 -11.27
N VAL A 30 -1.80 -3.93 -10.39
CA VAL A 30 -1.35 -2.58 -10.75
C VAL A 30 -0.03 -2.59 -11.50
N ILE A 31 0.90 -3.48 -11.15
CA ILE A 31 2.18 -3.63 -11.88
C ILE A 31 1.98 -4.06 -13.33
N PHE A 32 0.95 -4.87 -13.59
CA PHE A 32 0.62 -5.38 -14.92
C PHE A 32 -0.59 -4.69 -15.56
N ASP A 33 -1.05 -3.56 -15.01
CA ASP A 33 -2.16 -2.79 -15.56
C ASP A 33 -1.63 -1.77 -16.57
N ASP A 34 -2.07 -1.87 -17.82
CA ASP A 34 -1.69 -0.96 -18.90
C ASP A 34 -2.13 0.50 -18.66
N LYS A 35 -3.07 0.72 -17.72
CA LYS A 35 -3.53 2.07 -17.31
C LYS A 35 -2.65 2.70 -16.25
N PHE A 36 -1.93 1.90 -15.46
CA PHE A 36 -1.05 2.42 -14.41
C PHE A 36 0.36 2.64 -14.96
N LYS A 37 0.64 3.89 -15.35
CA LYS A 37 1.95 4.28 -15.88
C LYS A 37 2.91 4.66 -14.75
N LEU A 38 3.67 3.69 -14.28
CA LEU A 38 4.87 3.95 -13.47
C LEU A 38 5.98 4.41 -14.42
N PHE A 39 6.38 5.68 -14.36
CA PHE A 39 7.46 6.21 -15.20
C PHE A 39 8.81 5.70 -14.71
N LYS A 40 9.39 4.76 -15.45
CA LYS A 40 10.68 4.14 -15.14
C LYS A 40 11.80 4.99 -15.73
N ILE A 41 12.58 5.63 -14.87
CA ILE A 41 13.74 6.46 -15.27
C ILE A 41 14.97 5.58 -15.57
N GLN A 42 14.98 4.34 -15.07
CA GLN A 42 16.05 3.36 -15.26
C GLN A 42 15.48 1.99 -15.68
N GLU A 43 16.33 1.10 -16.20
CA GLU A 43 15.95 -0.31 -16.40
C GLU A 43 15.51 -0.92 -15.06
N THR A 44 14.33 -1.52 -15.06
CA THR A 44 13.73 -2.02 -13.83
C THR A 44 14.12 -3.47 -13.56
N ASN A 45 14.26 -3.81 -12.30
CA ASN A 45 14.05 -5.18 -11.85
C ASN A 45 12.63 -5.31 -11.27
N PHE A 46 11.99 -6.46 -11.51
CA PHE A 46 10.61 -6.70 -11.08
C PHE A 46 10.41 -6.46 -9.57
N SER A 47 11.41 -6.74 -8.74
CA SER A 47 11.38 -6.48 -7.30
C SER A 47 11.27 -5.00 -6.95
N GLN A 48 11.94 -4.10 -7.68
CA GLN A 48 11.88 -2.66 -7.46
C GLN A 48 10.51 -2.09 -7.84
N ASP A 49 9.92 -2.56 -8.93
CA ASP A 49 8.55 -2.19 -9.31
C ASP A 49 7.55 -2.59 -8.22
N VAL A 50 7.67 -3.83 -7.71
CA VAL A 50 6.82 -4.33 -6.62
C VAL A 50 6.97 -3.48 -5.37
N ALA A 51 8.22 -3.17 -4.98
CA ALA A 51 8.49 -2.36 -3.81
C ALA A 51 7.86 -0.97 -3.96
N THR A 52 8.06 -0.32 -5.12
CA THR A 52 7.58 1.03 -5.40
C THR A 52 6.05 1.12 -5.38
N VAL A 53 5.36 0.19 -6.03
CA VAL A 53 3.88 0.14 -5.97
C VAL A 53 3.41 -0.15 -4.55
N SER A 54 4.11 -1.05 -3.84
CA SER A 54 3.81 -1.38 -2.45
C SER A 54 3.86 -0.16 -1.54
N SER A 55 4.88 0.68 -1.68
CA SER A 55 5.08 1.85 -0.84
C SER A 55 4.11 2.99 -1.15
N LEU A 56 3.81 3.22 -2.44
CA LEU A 56 2.78 4.16 -2.87
C LEU A 56 1.40 3.80 -2.29
N TYR A 57 1.09 2.51 -2.18
CA TYR A 57 -0.17 2.04 -1.59
C TYR A 57 -0.23 2.14 -0.06
N GLN A 58 0.92 2.17 0.60
CA GLN A 58 1.03 2.20 2.06
C GLN A 58 1.41 3.58 2.59
N ASP A 59 1.44 4.61 1.72
CA ASP A 59 1.96 5.94 2.03
C ASP A 59 3.29 5.88 2.80
N THR A 60 4.17 4.96 2.38
CA THR A 60 5.43 4.65 3.05
C THR A 60 6.61 5.04 2.14
N ILE A 61 7.73 5.47 2.73
CA ILE A 61 8.96 5.81 2.00
C ILE A 61 9.80 4.54 1.81
N ILE A 62 10.29 4.31 0.59
CA ILE A 62 11.37 3.35 0.33
C ILE A 62 12.65 4.16 0.32
N TRP A 63 13.61 3.75 1.15
CA TRP A 63 14.94 4.32 1.21
C TRP A 63 15.97 3.28 0.79
#